data_AF-A0A3D4LI45-F1
#
_entry.id   AF-A0A3D4LI45-F1
#
_cell.length_a   1.000
_cell.length_b   1.000
_cell.length_c   1.000
_cell.angle_alpha   90.00
_cell.angle_beta   90.00
_cell.angle_gamma   90.00
#
_symmetry.space_group_name_H-M   'P 1'
#
loop_
_entity.id
_entity.type
_entity.pdbx_description
1 polymer ?
#
loop_
_entity_poly.entity_id
_entity_poly.type
_entity_poly.pdbx_seq_one_letter_code
_entity_poly.pdbx_strand_id
1 'polypeptide(L)' 'MIITNVDYIEAPVEEIKSRSGWENMKAVKNNDVYFVDNYATSHPNHYIITGLEQMARAIYPDIYQ' A
#
# COMPACT_ATOMS: atom_id res chain seq x y z
N MET A 1 -6.58 -6.82 2.05
CA MET A 1 -5.76 -5.69 1.59
C MET A 1 -4.75 -5.29 2.67
N ILE A 2 -3.53 -4.99 2.27
CA ILE A 2 -2.48 -4.31 3.06
C ILE A 2 -2.08 -3.06 2.28
N ILE A 3 -1.95 -1.93 2.95
CA ILE A 3 -1.38 -0.70 2.41
C ILE A 3 -0.08 -0.45 3.17
N THR A 4 1.01 -0.25 2.44
CA THR A 4 2.32 0.07 3.01
C THR A 4 2.83 1.37 2.42
N ASN A 5 3.48 2.17 3.25
CA ASN A 5 4.22 3.34 2.82
C ASN A 5 5.72 3.24 3.17
N VAL A 6 6.18 2.02 3.49
CA VAL A 6 7.59 1.74 3.76
C VAL A 6 8.42 2.02 2.50
N ASP A 7 9.42 2.90 2.58
CA ASP A 7 10.25 3.31 1.45
C ASP A 7 11.78 3.21 1.72
N TYR A 8 12.18 2.80 2.93
CA TYR A 8 13.59 2.65 3.30
C TYR A 8 14.22 1.31 2.86
N ILE A 9 13.45 0.46 2.17
CA ILE A 9 13.90 -0.80 1.56
C ILE A 9 13.47 -0.85 0.10
N GLU A 10 14.17 -1.65 -0.69
CA GLU A 10 13.76 -1.94 -2.06
C GLU A 10 12.53 -2.87 -2.08
N ALA A 11 11.61 -2.62 -3.02
CA ALA A 11 10.43 -3.45 -3.28
C ALA A 11 9.63 -3.88 -2.01
N PRO A 12 9.14 -2.92 -1.19
CA PRO A 12 8.45 -3.20 0.08
C PRO A 12 7.21 -4.08 -0.06
N VAL A 13 6.51 -4.00 -1.19
CA VAL A 13 5.34 -4.82 -1.50
C VAL A 13 5.73 -6.30 -1.64
N GLU A 14 6.81 -6.58 -2.38
CA GLU A 14 7.29 -7.94 -2.60
C GLU A 14 7.92 -8.52 -1.33
N GLU A 15 8.62 -7.68 -0.56
CA GLU A 15 9.11 -8.07 0.76
C GLU A 15 7.96 -8.54 1.66
N ILE A 16 6.88 -7.76 1.81
CA ILE A 16 5.70 -8.14 2.60
C ILE A 16 5.08 -9.44 2.11
N LYS A 17 4.95 -9.63 0.79
CA LYS A 17 4.39 -10.87 0.21
C LYS A 17 5.27 -12.10 0.49
N SER A 18 6.57 -11.91 0.69
CA SER A 18 7.55 -12.97 0.95
C SER A 18 7.75 -13.31 2.43
N ARG A 19 7.12 -12.59 3.36
CA ARG A 19 7.32 -12.78 4.80
C ARG A 19 6.86 -14.15 5.28
N SER A 20 7.76 -14.87 5.94
CA SER A 20 7.44 -16.14 6.57
C SER A 20 6.31 -16.01 7.59
N GLY A 21 5.32 -16.91 7.50
CA GLY A 21 4.12 -16.91 8.33
C GLY A 21 2.97 -16.05 7.81
N TRP A 22 3.18 -15.25 6.76
CA TRP A 22 2.15 -14.41 6.14
C TRP A 22 1.50 -15.06 4.91
N GLU A 23 1.95 -16.24 4.51
CA GLU A 23 1.53 -16.94 3.28
C GLU A 23 0.03 -17.24 3.27
N ASN A 24 -0.58 -17.36 4.46
CA ASN A 24 -2.01 -17.63 4.60
C ASN A 24 -2.89 -16.39 4.71
N MET A 25 -2.31 -15.19 4.76
CA MET A 25 -3.09 -13.96 4.79
C MET A 25 -3.83 -13.77 3.47
N LYS A 26 -5.14 -13.47 3.54
CA LYS A 26 -5.97 -13.20 2.35
C LYS A 26 -5.35 -12.12 1.45
N ALA A 27 -4.79 -11.07 2.05
CA ALA A 27 -4.16 -9.98 1.32
C ALA A 27 -2.95 -10.45 0.48
N VAL A 28 -2.10 -11.32 1.05
CA VAL A 28 -0.94 -11.88 0.36
C VAL A 28 -1.37 -12.85 -0.73
N LYS A 29 -2.31 -13.76 -0.44
CA LYS A 29 -2.86 -14.73 -1.40
C LYS A 29 -3.49 -14.07 -2.64
N ASN A 30 -4.17 -12.95 -2.44
CA ASN A 30 -4.86 -12.24 -3.51
C ASN A 30 -3.98 -11.20 -4.22
N ASN A 31 -2.72 -11.03 -3.83
CA ASN A 31 -1.88 -9.91 -4.27
C ASN A 31 -2.45 -8.51 -3.94
N ASP A 32 -3.28 -8.41 -2.90
CA ASP A 32 -3.86 -7.14 -2.41
C ASP A 32 -2.91 -6.42 -1.45
N VAL A 33 -1.69 -6.16 -1.90
CA VAL A 33 -0.66 -5.42 -1.16
C VAL A 33 -0.22 -4.23 -2.02
N TYR A 34 -0.46 -3.03 -1.53
CA TYR A 34 -0.30 -1.80 -2.31
C TYR A 34 0.66 -0.85 -1.61
N PHE A 35 1.51 -0.20 -2.40
CA PHE A 35 2.35 0.89 -1.95
C PHE A 35 1.60 2.22 -2.08
N VAL A 36 1.75 3.07 -1.08
CA VAL A 36 1.36 4.49 -1.13
C VAL A 36 2.56 5.34 -0.73
N ASP A 37 2.64 6.54 -1.27
CA ASP A 37 3.77 7.45 -1.08
C ASP A 37 3.97 7.80 0.41
N ASN A 38 5.18 7.59 0.91
CA ASN A 38 5.51 7.83 2.32
C ASN A 38 5.33 9.29 2.69
N TYR A 39 5.85 10.20 1.86
CA TYR A 39 5.85 11.61 2.16
C TYR A 39 4.42 12.15 2.29
N ALA A 40 3.53 11.73 1.39
CA ALA A 40 2.12 12.09 1.36
C ALA A 40 1.28 11.47 2.49
N THR A 41 1.70 10.33 3.05
CA THR A 41 0.90 9.56 4.02
C THR A 41 1.43 9.57 5.45
N SER A 42 2.68 9.96 5.67
CA SER A 42 3.31 10.03 7.00
C SER A 42 3.30 11.44 7.60
N HIS A 43 3.13 12.48 6.77
CA HIS A 43 3.21 13.87 7.21
C HIS A 43 1.85 14.56 7.16
N PRO A 44 1.44 15.29 8.21
CA PRO A 44 0.22 16.10 8.20
C PRO A 44 0.46 17.39 7.40
N ASN A 45 0.53 17.27 6.07
CA ASN A 45 0.75 18.40 5.16
C ASN A 45 -0.24 18.36 3.98
N HIS A 46 -0.11 19.30 3.05
CA HIS A 46 -1.03 19.46 1.92
C HIS A 46 -1.03 18.29 0.93
N TYR A 47 -0.02 17.42 0.95
CA TYR A 47 0.02 16.20 0.12
C TYR A 47 -0.93 15.09 0.64
N ILE A 48 -1.64 15.31 1.75
CA ILE A 48 -2.62 14.35 2.26
C ILE A 48 -3.68 13.97 1.22
N ILE A 49 -4.06 14.90 0.32
CA ILE A 49 -5.01 14.61 -0.76
C ILE A 49 -4.43 13.57 -1.73
N THR A 50 -3.14 13.68 -2.08
CA THR A 50 -2.46 12.67 -2.91
C THR A 50 -2.42 11.31 -2.23
N GLY A 51 -2.12 11.27 -0.93
CA GLY A 51 -2.14 10.03 -0.15
C GLY A 51 -3.53 9.38 -0.11
N LEU A 52 -4.59 10.19 0.10
CA LEU A 52 -5.98 9.75 0.07
C LEU A 52 -6.40 9.21 -1.29
N GLU A 53 -6.00 9.87 -2.39
CA GLU A 53 -6.27 9.40 -3.75
C GLU A 53 -5.59 8.06 -4.05
N GLN A 54 -4.32 7.89 -3.65
CA GLN A 54 -3.61 6.62 -3.82
C GLN A 54 -4.27 5.48 -3.03
N MET A 55 -4.68 5.74 -1.78
CA MET A 55 -5.44 4.78 -0.98
C MET A 55 -6.81 4.48 -1.63
N ALA A 56 -7.50 5.48 -2.15
CA ALA A 56 -8.78 5.30 -2.83
C ALA A 56 -8.64 4.43 -4.09
N ARG A 57 -7.58 4.60 -4.89
CA ARG A 57 -7.25 3.76 -6.05
C ARG A 57 -7.01 2.30 -5.66
N ALA A 58 -6.35 2.06 -4.53
CA ALA A 58 -6.14 0.70 -4.01
C ALA A 58 -7.43 0.04 -3.50
N ILE A 59 -8.34 0.81 -2.89
CA ILE A 59 -9.58 0.28 -2.28
C ILE A 59 -10.72 0.15 -3.31
N TYR A 60 -10.83 1.10 -4.23
CA TYR A 60 -11.92 1.22 -5.20
C TYR A 60 -11.38 1.39 -6.63
N PRO A 61 -10.62 0.41 -7.16
CA PRO A 61 -9.99 0.52 -8.48
C PRO A 61 -11.00 0.73 -9.61
N ASP A 62 -12.22 0.20 -9.47
CA ASP A 62 -13.29 0.37 -10.47
C ASP A 62 -13.85 1.79 -10.54
N ILE A 63 -13.67 2.59 -9.49
CA ILE A 63 -14.19 3.96 -9.38
C ILE A 63 -13.11 5.00 -9.72
N TYR A 64 -11.86 4.75 -9.30
CA TYR A 64 -10.77 5.73 -9.36
C TYR A 64 -9.72 5.36 -10.44
N GLN A 65 -10.13 5.15 -11.69
CA GLN A 65 -9.19 4.84 -12.79
C GLN A 65 -8.20 5.98 -13.09
#